data_AF-A0A8X6LZ55-F1
#
_entry.id   AF-A0A8X6LZ55-F1
#
_cell.length_a   1.000
_cell.length_b   1.000
_cell.length_c   1.000
_cell.angle_alpha   90.00
_cell.angle_beta   90.00
_cell.angle_gamma   90.00
#
_symmetry.space_group_name_H-M   'P 1'
#
loop_
_entity.id
_entity.type
_entity.pdbx_description
1 polymer ?
#
loop_
_entity_poly.entity_id
_entity_poly.type
_entity_poly.pdbx_seq_one_letter_code
_entity_poly.pdbx_strand_id
1 'polypeptide(L)'
;MNQKIFSKTRTKPVFKISFWNTGGLTNGKFTELKTIVLNNDLDLLDIVESGAAADNEEYFNLTSCQKFGLKHSRQIASGIIIFVKLSPKAKLISPFQMTTDDKLQFVEMHI
;
A
#
# COMPACT_ATOMS: atom_id res chain seq x y z
N MET A 1 17.84 0.19 -49.30
CA MET A 1 17.11 -0.45 -48.18
C MET A 1 17.40 0.35 -46.92
N ASN A 2 16.45 1.14 -46.43
CA ASN A 2 16.61 1.89 -45.18
C ASN A 2 16.09 1.04 -44.02
N GLN A 3 17.00 0.60 -43.14
CA GLN A 3 16.62 -0.05 -41.89
C GLN A 3 16.02 1.01 -40.95
N LYS A 4 14.72 0.91 -40.67
CA LYS A 4 14.08 1.65 -39.57
C LYS A 4 14.64 1.12 -38.25
N ILE A 5 15.46 1.91 -37.59
CA ILE A 5 15.83 1.70 -36.19
C ILE A 5 14.59 1.99 -35.36
N PHE A 6 13.89 0.95 -34.91
CA PHE A 6 12.89 1.07 -33.85
C PHE A 6 13.65 1.33 -32.54
N SER A 7 13.79 2.59 -32.16
CA SER A 7 14.16 2.91 -30.79
C SER A 7 13.02 2.43 -29.88
N LYS A 8 13.27 1.37 -29.11
CA LYS A 8 12.41 1.05 -27.96
C LYS A 8 12.54 2.21 -26.99
N THR A 9 11.63 3.17 -27.05
CA THR A 9 11.43 4.14 -25.98
C THR A 9 11.14 3.33 -24.71
N ARG A 10 12.12 3.26 -23.80
CA ARG A 10 11.90 2.75 -22.44
C ARG A 10 10.87 3.68 -21.79
N THR A 11 9.60 3.27 -21.79
CA THR A 11 8.59 3.87 -20.93
C THR A 11 9.06 3.68 -19.48
N LYS A 12 9.25 4.78 -18.76
CA LYS A 12 9.56 4.72 -17.32
C LYS A 12 8.44 3.92 -16.64
N PRO A 13 8.77 3.00 -15.71
CA PRO A 13 7.74 2.34 -14.92
C PRO A 13 6.95 3.42 -14.17
N VAL A 14 5.64 3.44 -14.36
CA VAL A 14 4.72 4.35 -13.67
C VAL A 14 4.30 3.65 -12.39
N PHE A 15 4.62 4.25 -11.25
CA PHE A 15 4.21 3.74 -9.94
C PHE A 15 2.83 4.30 -9.58
N LYS A 16 1.86 3.43 -9.32
CA LYS A 16 0.46 3.80 -9.07
C LYS A 16 0.14 3.73 -7.58
N ILE A 17 -0.22 4.88 -7.03
CA ILE A 17 -0.55 5.04 -5.61
C ILE A 17 -2.00 5.49 -5.47
N SER A 18 -2.72 4.94 -4.50
CA SER A 18 -4.03 5.43 -4.07
C SER A 18 -4.02 5.73 -2.57
N PHE A 19 -4.68 6.83 -2.19
CA PHE A 19 -4.90 7.23 -0.81
C PHE A 19 -6.40 7.28 -0.56
N TRP A 20 -6.87 6.61 0.49
CA TRP A 20 -8.29 6.57 0.82
C TRP A 20 -8.52 6.82 2.31
N ASN A 21 -9.19 7.92 2.62
CA ASN A 21 -9.81 8.11 3.93
C ASN A 21 -11.11 7.30 4.03
N THR A 22 -11.13 6.33 4.93
CA THR A 22 -12.29 5.42 5.07
C THR A 22 -13.30 5.87 6.10
N GLY A 23 -12.98 6.79 7.02
CA GLY A 23 -13.86 7.14 8.15
C GLY A 23 -14.35 5.89 8.92
N GLY A 24 -13.45 4.93 9.10
CA GLY A 24 -13.69 3.59 9.62
C GLY A 24 -13.73 2.54 8.52
N LEU A 25 -12.75 1.64 8.49
CA LEU A 25 -12.69 0.52 7.55
C LEU A 25 -13.57 -0.63 8.05
N THR A 26 -14.57 -1.00 7.26
CA THR A 26 -15.46 -2.14 7.52
C THR A 26 -15.25 -3.23 6.48
N ASN A 27 -15.75 -4.44 6.74
CA ASN A 27 -15.69 -5.55 5.77
C ASN A 27 -16.36 -5.21 4.42
N GLY A 28 -17.44 -4.42 4.45
CA GLY A 28 -18.12 -3.95 3.24
C GLY A 28 -17.21 -3.06 2.39
N LYS A 29 -16.66 -1.99 3.00
CA LYS A 29 -15.69 -1.09 2.33
C LYS A 29 -14.46 -1.84 1.84
N PHE A 30 -13.99 -2.82 2.61
CA PHE A 30 -12.85 -3.64 2.20
C PHE A 30 -13.13 -4.53 0.99
N THR A 31 -14.36 -5.00 0.83
CA THR A 31 -14.77 -5.79 -0.35
C THR A 31 -14.75 -4.93 -1.62
N GLU A 32 -15.24 -3.69 -1.53
CA GLU A 32 -15.17 -2.73 -2.64
C GLU A 32 -13.71 -2.39 -2.96
N LEU A 33 -12.89 -2.18 -1.93
CA LEU A 33 -11.47 -1.87 -2.04
C LEU A 33 -10.68 -2.96 -2.78
N LYS A 34 -10.96 -4.24 -2.52
CA LYS A 34 -10.37 -5.36 -3.29
C LYS A 34 -10.61 -5.21 -4.79
N THR A 35 -11.81 -4.82 -5.17
CA THR A 35 -12.20 -4.63 -6.57
C THR A 35 -11.45 -3.46 -7.19
N ILE A 36 -11.30 -2.35 -6.45
CA ILE A 36 -10.55 -1.17 -6.90
C ILE A 36 -9.06 -1.52 -7.14
N VAL A 37 -8.43 -2.21 -6.20
CA VAL A 37 -7.01 -2.60 -6.29
C VAL A 37 -6.76 -3.49 -7.50
N LEU A 38 -7.63 -4.50 -7.70
CA LEU A 38 -7.53 -5.41 -8.85
C LEU A 38 -7.72 -4.70 -10.18
N ASN A 39 -8.71 -3.80 -10.28
CA ASN A 39 -9.05 -3.15 -11.55
C ASN A 39 -8.05 -2.05 -11.96
N ASN A 40 -7.38 -1.42 -11.00
CA ASN A 40 -6.49 -0.29 -11.28
C ASN A 40 -5.00 -0.69 -11.33
N ASP A 41 -4.68 -1.93 -10.97
CA ASP A 41 -3.32 -2.44 -10.89
C ASP A 41 -2.43 -1.56 -10.02
N LEU A 42 -2.87 -1.29 -8.79
CA LEU A 42 -2.19 -0.40 -7.85
C LEU A 42 -0.90 -1.05 -7.31
N ASP A 43 0.15 -0.24 -7.18
CA ASP A 43 1.40 -0.66 -6.54
C ASP A 43 1.39 -0.37 -5.04
N LEU A 44 0.73 0.72 -4.63
CA LEU A 44 0.54 1.09 -3.23
C LEU A 44 -0.88 1.59 -2.98
N LEU A 45 -1.46 1.15 -1.87
CA LEU A 45 -2.71 1.67 -1.34
C LEU A 45 -2.52 2.06 0.12
N ASP A 46 -2.82 3.31 0.42
CA ASP A 46 -2.83 3.85 1.77
C ASP A 46 -4.28 4.08 2.24
N ILE A 47 -4.63 3.51 3.38
CA ILE A 47 -5.92 3.67 4.03
C ILE A 47 -5.72 4.43 5.33
N VAL A 48 -6.29 5.64 5.39
CA VAL A 48 -6.31 6.45 6.62
C VAL A 48 -7.70 6.41 7.26
N GLU A 49 -7.75 6.73 8.56
CA GLU A 49 -8.96 6.61 9.39
C GLU A 49 -9.56 5.20 9.36
N SER A 50 -8.71 4.18 9.32
CA SER A 50 -9.17 2.78 9.32
C SER A 50 -9.85 2.37 10.63
N GLY A 51 -9.62 3.11 11.72
CA GLY A 51 -10.26 2.87 13.02
C GLY A 51 -9.82 1.55 13.63
N ALA A 52 -10.77 0.82 14.22
CA ALA A 52 -10.50 -0.48 14.84
C ALA A 52 -9.92 -1.53 13.88
N ALA A 53 -10.01 -1.32 12.56
CA ALA A 53 -9.38 -2.21 11.59
C ALA A 53 -7.84 -2.16 11.66
N ALA A 54 -7.24 -1.04 12.06
CA ALA A 54 -5.79 -0.96 12.26
C ALA A 54 -5.31 -1.82 13.44
N ASP A 55 -6.19 -2.09 14.41
CA ASP A 55 -5.88 -2.93 15.58
C ASP A 55 -6.13 -4.42 15.32
N ASN A 56 -6.95 -4.73 14.31
CA ASN A 56 -7.36 -6.09 13.91
C ASN A 56 -7.04 -6.32 12.43
N GLU A 57 -5.85 -5.90 12.01
CA GLU A 57 -5.48 -5.85 10.60
C GLU A 57 -5.49 -7.24 9.95
N GLU A 58 -5.30 -8.32 10.72
CA GLU A 58 -5.31 -9.72 10.26
C GLU A 58 -6.58 -10.12 9.50
N TYR A 59 -7.71 -9.45 9.72
CA TYR A 59 -8.95 -9.70 8.97
C TYR A 59 -8.98 -9.00 7.60
N PHE A 60 -8.06 -8.07 7.35
CA PHE A 60 -7.98 -7.23 6.16
C PHE A 60 -6.73 -7.56 5.34
N ASN A 61 -6.77 -8.65 4.59
CA ASN A 61 -5.66 -9.07 3.71
C ASN A 61 -5.99 -8.91 2.22
N LEU A 62 -5.00 -8.42 1.46
CA LEU A 62 -4.99 -8.39 0.00
C LEU A 62 -3.95 -9.38 -0.52
N THR A 63 -4.36 -10.26 -1.44
CA THR A 63 -3.46 -11.22 -2.07
C THR A 63 -2.33 -10.52 -2.80
N SER A 64 -1.12 -11.07 -2.72
CA SER A 64 0.09 -10.51 -3.35
C SER A 64 0.45 -9.09 -2.90
N CYS A 65 -0.05 -8.67 -1.73
CA CYS A 65 0.36 -7.43 -1.09
C CYS A 65 1.00 -7.72 0.27
N GLN A 66 2.04 -6.97 0.60
CA GLN A 66 2.51 -6.84 1.97
C GLN A 66 1.71 -5.72 2.64
N LYS A 67 1.41 -5.89 3.92
CA LYS A 67 0.57 -4.97 4.70
C LYS A 67 1.36 -4.38 5.87
N PHE A 68 1.10 -3.12 6.18
CA PHE A 68 1.66 -2.40 7.32
C PHE A 68 0.56 -1.63 8.03
N GLY A 69 0.45 -1.80 9.34
CA GLY A 69 -0.52 -1.10 10.17
C GLY A 69 0.14 -0.13 11.14
N LEU A 70 -0.41 1.09 11.22
CA LEU A 70 -0.25 1.97 12.38
C LEU A 70 -1.54 1.92 13.18
N LYS A 71 -1.46 1.32 14.37
CA LYS A 71 -2.59 1.11 15.27
C LYS A 71 -3.30 2.39 15.66
N HIS A 72 -4.61 2.29 15.88
CA HIS A 72 -5.47 3.41 16.27
C HIS A 72 -5.01 4.04 17.60
N SER A 73 -4.50 3.22 18.52
CA SER A 73 -4.02 3.65 19.84
C SER A 73 -2.95 4.76 19.80
N ARG A 74 -2.24 4.93 18.67
CA ARG A 74 -1.24 5.98 18.47
C ARG A 74 -1.82 7.36 18.14
N GLN A 75 -3.14 7.48 17.97
CA GLN A 75 -3.84 8.75 17.69
C GLN A 75 -3.36 9.46 16.39
N ILE A 76 -2.86 8.70 15.42
CA ILE A 76 -2.46 9.23 14.10
C ILE A 76 -3.50 8.81 13.09
N ALA A 77 -4.17 9.80 12.49
CA ALA A 77 -5.23 9.60 11.50
C ALA A 77 -6.24 8.51 11.90
N SER A 78 -6.48 8.31 13.20
CA SER A 78 -7.32 7.24 13.75
C SER A 78 -6.99 5.82 13.26
N GLY A 79 -5.74 5.55 12.89
CA GLY A 79 -5.25 4.26 12.41
C GLY A 79 -5.03 4.24 10.89
N ILE A 80 -3.88 3.71 10.47
CA ILE A 80 -3.46 3.65 9.06
C ILE A 80 -3.17 2.20 8.67
N ILE A 81 -3.58 1.80 7.47
CA ILE A 81 -3.21 0.50 6.88
C ILE A 81 -2.69 0.75 5.46
N ILE A 82 -1.45 0.33 5.21
CA ILE A 82 -0.80 0.45 3.91
C ILE A 82 -0.67 -0.95 3.30
N PHE A 83 -1.05 -1.09 2.04
CA PHE A 83 -0.81 -2.26 1.23
C PHE A 83 0.19 -1.93 0.11
N VAL A 84 1.23 -2.75 -0.01
CA VAL A 84 2.25 -2.64 -1.04
C VAL A 84 2.24 -3.91 -1.88
N LYS A 85 2.04 -3.78 -3.19
CA LYS A 85 2.04 -4.91 -4.11
C LYS A 85 3.43 -5.53 -4.18
N LEU A 86 3.52 -6.83 -3.92
CA LEU A 86 4.75 -7.59 -4.04
C LEU A 86 5.00 -7.88 -5.52
N SER A 87 6.07 -7.32 -6.07
CA SER A 87 6.62 -7.72 -7.37
C SER A 87 7.96 -8.45 -7.16
N PRO A 88 8.39 -9.33 -8.08
CA PRO A 88 9.68 -10.04 -7.95
C PRO A 88 10.90 -9.12 -7.86
N LYS A 89 10.76 -7.85 -8.21
CA LYS A 89 11.81 -6.83 -8.18
C LYS A 89 11.72 -5.92 -6.96
N ALA A 90 10.57 -5.92 -6.28
CA ALA A 90 10.34 -5.10 -5.11
C ALA A 90 10.86 -5.81 -3.85
N LYS A 91 11.94 -5.29 -3.25
CA LYS A 91 12.34 -5.69 -1.90
C LYS A 91 12.05 -4.56 -0.95
N LEU A 92 11.21 -4.86 0.05
CA LEU A 92 10.88 -3.90 1.09
C LEU A 92 11.84 -4.06 2.27
N ILE A 93 12.43 -2.96 2.70
CA ILE A 93 13.26 -2.89 3.90
C ILE A 93 12.53 -1.96 4.87
N SER A 94 12.26 -2.45 6.08
CA SER A 94 11.86 -1.59 7.20
C SER A 94 13.15 -1.27 7.96
N PRO A 95 13.83 -0.14 7.66
CA PRO A 95 15.11 0.17 8.29
C PRO A 95 15.01 0.36 9.81
N PHE A 96 13.78 0.50 10.34
CA PHE A 96 13.52 0.68 11.75
C PHE A 96 12.42 -0.28 12.23
N GLN A 97 12.64 -0.88 13.41
CA GLN A 97 11.57 -1.43 14.23
C GLN A 97 11.02 -0.30 15.10
N MET A 98 9.71 -0.06 15.01
CA MET A 98 9.07 1.01 15.75
C MET A 98 8.90 0.67 17.23
N THR A 99 9.05 1.68 18.08
CA THR A 99 8.60 1.66 19.48
C THR A 99 7.12 2.07 19.58
N THR A 100 6.50 1.88 20.74
CA THR A 100 5.07 2.19 20.96
C THR A 100 4.71 3.65 20.72
N ASP A 101 5.65 4.58 20.89
CA ASP A 101 5.43 6.02 20.86
C ASP A 101 5.72 6.68 19.50
N ASP A 102 6.31 5.92 18.57
CA ASP A 102 6.68 6.44 17.27
C ASP A 102 5.44 6.76 16.42
N LYS A 103 5.35 8.02 15.97
CA LYS A 103 4.25 8.54 15.16
C LYS A 103 4.48 8.51 13.65
N LEU A 104 5.58 7.91 13.22
CA LEU A 104 6.05 7.92 11.85
C LEU A 104 6.68 6.57 11.54
N GLN A 105 6.32 5.97 10.40
CA GLN A 105 6.95 4.76 9.90
C GLN A 105 7.62 5.04 8.56
N PHE A 106 8.91 4.70 8.47
CA PHE A 106 9.63 4.68 7.20
C PHE A 106 9.62 3.28 6.63
N VAL A 107 9.14 3.18 5.39
CA VAL A 107 9.15 1.94 4.61
C VAL A 107 9.93 2.24 3.34
N GLU A 108 11.08 1.59 3.19
CA GLU A 108 11.90 1.73 1.99
C GLU A 108 11.57 0.60 1.01
N MET A 109 11.34 0.96 -0.25
CA MET A 109 11.02 0.03 -1.31
C MET A 109 12.06 0.13 -2.42
N HIS A 110 12.76 -0.95 -2.67
CA HIS A 110 13.74 -1.08 -3.75
C HIS A 110 13.04 -1.71 -4.96
N ILE A 111 13.01 -1.03 -6.11
CA ILE A 111 12.35 -1.47 -7.37
C ILE A 111 13.39 -1.77 -8.45
#